data_AF-Q12794-F1
#
_entry.id   AF-Q12794-F1
#
_cell.length_a   1.000
_cell.length_b   1.000
_cell.length_c   1.000
_cell.angle_alpha   90.00
_cell.angle_beta   90.00
_cell.angle_gamma   90.00
#
_symmetry.space_group_name_H-M   'P 1'
#
loop_
_entity.id
_entity.type
_entity.pdbx_description
1 polymer ?
#
loop_
_entity_poly.entity_id
_entity_poly.type
_entity_poly.pdbx_seq_one_letter_code
_entity_poly.pdbx_strand_id
1 'polypeptide(L)'
;MAAHLLPICALFLTLLDMAQGFRGPLLPNRPFTTVWNANTQWCLERHGVDVDVSVFDVVANPGQTFRGPDMTIFYSSQLGTYPYYTPTGEPVFGGLPQNASLIAHLARTFQDILAAIPAPDFSGLAVIDWEAWRPRWAFNWDTKDIYRQRSRALVQAQHPDWPAPQVEAVAQDQFQGAARAWMAGTLQLGRALRPRGLWGFYGFPDCYNYDFLSPNYTGQCPSGIRAQNDQLGWLWGQSRALYPSIYMPAVLEGTGKSQMYVQHRVAEAFRVAVAAGDPNLPVLPYVQIFYDTTNHFLPLDELEHSLGESAAQGAAGVVLWVSWENTRTKESCQAIKEYMDTTLGPFILNVTSGALLCSQALCSGHGRCVRRTSHPKALLLLNPASFSIQLTPGGGPLSLRGALSLEDQAQMAVEFKCRCYPGWQAPWCERKSMW
;
A
#
# COMPACT_ATOMS: atom_id res chain seq x y z
N MET A 1 -52.76 5.45 -11.63
CA MET A 1 -51.89 4.83 -10.60
C MET A 1 -50.54 4.42 -11.19
N ALA A 2 -49.78 5.36 -11.76
CA ALA A 2 -48.48 5.07 -12.40
C ALA A 2 -47.57 6.31 -12.28
N ALA A 3 -46.91 6.49 -11.14
CA ALA A 3 -46.00 7.62 -10.96
C ALA A 3 -44.83 7.40 -9.96
N HIS A 4 -44.71 6.23 -9.31
CA HIS A 4 -43.73 6.03 -8.22
C HIS A 4 -42.57 5.08 -8.51
N LEU A 5 -42.37 4.65 -9.77
CA LEU A 5 -41.30 3.69 -10.12
C LEU A 5 -39.99 4.34 -10.62
N LEU A 6 -40.01 5.63 -10.95
CA LEU A 6 -38.84 6.35 -11.48
C LEU A 6 -37.75 6.75 -10.45
N PRO A 7 -38.02 7.05 -9.16
CA PRO A 7 -36.96 7.45 -8.22
C PRO A 7 -36.18 6.24 -7.68
N ILE A 8 -36.75 5.03 -7.77
CA ILE A 8 -36.14 3.80 -7.26
C ILE A 8 -35.04 3.31 -8.22
N CYS A 9 -35.25 3.39 -9.54
CA CYS A 9 -34.22 3.04 -10.52
C CYS A 9 -33.00 3.99 -10.50
N ALA A 10 -33.22 5.29 -10.21
CA ALA A 10 -32.13 6.26 -10.08
C ALA A 10 -31.28 6.03 -8.81
N LEU A 11 -31.91 5.59 -7.72
CA LEU A 11 -31.19 5.20 -6.50
C LEU A 11 -30.37 3.91 -6.71
N PHE A 12 -30.88 2.95 -7.48
CA PHE A 12 -30.14 1.72 -7.79
C PHE A 12 -28.93 1.96 -8.71
N LEU A 13 -29.04 2.86 -9.70
CA LEU A 13 -27.91 3.19 -10.59
C LEU A 13 -26.80 3.96 -9.85
N THR A 14 -27.15 4.85 -8.93
CA THR A 14 -26.16 5.58 -8.10
C THR A 14 -25.49 4.70 -7.05
N LEU A 15 -26.13 3.60 -6.62
CA LEU A 15 -25.55 2.63 -5.70
C LEU A 15 -24.62 1.63 -6.40
N LEU A 16 -24.86 1.30 -7.67
CA LEU A 16 -23.98 0.43 -8.47
C LEU A 16 -22.67 1.13 -8.86
N ASP A 17 -22.70 2.43 -9.16
CA ASP A 17 -21.51 3.24 -9.46
C ASP A 17 -20.55 3.40 -8.28
N MET A 18 -20.97 3.07 -7.05
CA MET A 18 -20.13 3.18 -5.85
C MET A 18 -19.53 1.85 -5.38
N ALA A 19 -19.93 0.73 -5.96
CA ALA A 19 -19.55 -0.61 -5.49
C ALA A 19 -18.20 -1.10 -6.05
N GLN A 20 -17.80 -0.66 -7.25
CA GLN A 20 -16.55 -1.07 -7.91
C GLN A 20 -15.54 0.07 -7.96
N GLY A 21 -14.25 -0.23 -7.80
CA GLY A 21 -13.19 0.75 -7.95
C GLY A 21 -13.07 1.24 -9.40
N PHE A 22 -13.85 2.23 -9.81
CA PHE A 22 -13.86 2.80 -11.16
C PHE A 22 -12.66 3.72 -11.48
N ARG A 23 -11.58 3.67 -10.69
CA ARG A 23 -10.43 4.54 -10.93
C ARG A 23 -9.53 3.98 -12.03
N GLY A 24 -9.20 4.83 -12.99
CA GLY A 24 -8.09 4.60 -13.89
C GLY A 24 -6.75 4.92 -13.21
N PRO A 25 -5.95 5.85 -13.75
CA PRO A 25 -4.78 6.35 -13.04
C PRO A 25 -5.24 7.19 -11.82
N LEU A 26 -4.46 7.16 -10.72
CA LEU A 26 -4.84 7.89 -9.50
C LEU A 26 -4.75 9.41 -9.69
N LEU A 27 -3.76 9.84 -10.48
CA LEU A 27 -3.55 11.20 -10.93
C LEU A 27 -3.45 11.23 -12.47
N PRO A 28 -3.77 12.36 -13.13
CA PRO A 28 -3.64 12.48 -14.58
C PRO A 28 -2.24 12.10 -15.06
N ASN A 29 -2.15 11.29 -16.12
CA ASN A 29 -0.88 10.84 -16.71
C ASN A 29 0.05 10.12 -15.70
N ARG A 30 -0.52 9.42 -14.71
CA ARG A 30 0.22 8.62 -13.72
C ARG A 30 -0.33 7.20 -13.61
N PRO A 31 0.04 6.29 -14.53
CA PRO A 31 -0.17 4.87 -14.30
C PRO A 31 0.55 4.41 -13.03
N PHE A 32 1.73 4.95 -12.73
CA PHE A 32 2.47 4.68 -11.50
C PHE A 32 2.66 6.00 -10.74
N THR A 33 1.93 6.16 -9.64
CA THR A 33 1.98 7.36 -8.79
C THR A 33 3.02 7.20 -7.68
N THR A 34 3.75 8.25 -7.33
CA THR A 34 4.74 8.21 -6.24
C THR A 34 4.37 9.17 -5.12
N VAL A 35 4.33 8.66 -3.90
CA VAL A 35 4.03 9.44 -2.69
C VAL A 35 5.26 9.49 -1.82
N TRP A 36 5.82 10.69 -1.65
CA TRP A 36 6.91 10.94 -0.70
C TRP A 36 6.33 11.12 0.70
N ASN A 37 6.48 10.10 1.54
CA ASN A 37 6.00 10.10 2.91
C ASN A 37 7.16 10.20 3.91
N ALA A 38 7.83 11.36 3.90
CA ALA A 38 8.98 11.66 4.75
C ALA A 38 8.87 13.06 5.36
N ASN A 39 9.37 13.26 6.58
CA ASN A 39 9.41 14.57 7.22
C ASN A 39 10.63 15.40 6.77
N THR A 40 10.80 15.57 5.46
CA THR A 40 11.89 16.39 4.89
C THR A 40 11.72 17.88 5.13
N GLN A 41 10.49 18.32 5.41
CA GLN A 41 10.22 19.68 5.91
C GLN A 41 11.02 19.99 7.18
N TRP A 42 11.14 19.02 8.10
CA TRP A 42 11.99 19.16 9.29
C TRP A 42 13.47 19.35 8.94
N CYS A 43 13.99 18.67 7.91
CA CYS A 43 15.37 18.87 7.45
C CYS A 43 15.63 20.31 7.02
N LEU A 44 14.68 20.91 6.29
CA LEU A 44 14.78 22.31 5.86
C LEU A 44 14.67 23.26 7.05
N GLU A 45 13.61 23.15 7.85
CA GLU A 45 13.31 24.06 8.97
C GLU A 45 14.34 23.98 10.10
N ARG A 46 14.81 22.78 10.44
CA ARG A 46 15.71 22.55 11.57
C ARG A 46 17.19 22.65 11.21
N HIS A 47 17.57 22.14 10.03
CA HIS A 47 18.97 21.94 9.66
C HIS A 47 19.42 22.78 8.46
N GLY A 48 18.49 23.47 7.79
CA GLY A 48 18.76 24.23 6.56
C GLY A 48 19.11 23.34 5.37
N VAL A 49 18.69 22.06 5.39
CA VAL A 49 18.95 21.10 4.31
C VAL A 49 17.70 20.95 3.46
N ASP A 50 17.76 21.47 2.23
CA ASP A 50 16.66 21.43 1.27
C ASP A 50 16.73 20.18 0.38
N VAL A 51 15.95 19.16 0.71
CA VAL A 51 15.84 17.92 -0.10
C VAL A 51 14.86 18.17 -1.24
N ASP A 52 15.29 17.99 -2.49
CA ASP A 52 14.41 18.18 -3.65
C ASP A 52 13.36 17.07 -3.73
N VAL A 53 12.10 17.42 -3.48
CA VAL A 53 10.96 16.51 -3.54
C VAL A 53 10.06 16.76 -4.76
N SER A 54 10.50 17.61 -5.70
CA SER A 54 9.71 18.03 -6.87
C SER A 54 9.42 16.92 -7.88
N VAL A 55 10.18 15.82 -7.81
CA VAL A 55 10.01 14.66 -8.69
C VAL A 55 8.81 13.77 -8.31
N PHE A 56 8.33 13.86 -7.07
CA PHE A 56 7.22 13.06 -6.57
C PHE A 56 5.87 13.69 -6.93
N ASP A 57 4.85 12.85 -7.08
CA ASP A 57 3.51 13.32 -7.41
C ASP A 57 2.78 13.91 -6.21
N VAL A 58 3.06 13.36 -5.03
CA VAL A 58 2.46 13.76 -3.76
C VAL A 58 3.55 13.83 -2.70
N VAL A 59 3.58 14.92 -1.93
CA VAL A 59 4.41 15.05 -0.72
C VAL A 59 3.47 15.03 0.48
N ALA A 60 3.59 14.01 1.33
CA ALA A 60 2.75 13.81 2.50
C ALA A 60 3.62 13.73 3.75
N ASN A 61 3.63 14.77 4.59
CA ASN A 61 4.45 14.78 5.80
C ASN A 61 3.90 13.77 6.84
N PRO A 62 4.69 12.77 7.31
CA PRO A 62 4.28 11.84 8.37
C PRO A 62 3.90 12.53 9.68
N GLY A 63 4.46 13.72 9.96
CA GLY A 63 4.07 14.55 11.10
C GLY A 63 2.70 15.22 10.96
N GLN A 64 2.01 15.03 9.83
CA GLN A 64 0.68 15.56 9.55
C GLN A 64 0.58 17.09 9.69
N THR A 65 1.63 17.81 9.30
CA THR A 65 1.65 19.29 9.30
C THR A 65 0.57 19.90 8.38
N PHE A 66 0.11 19.14 7.39
CA PHE A 66 -0.96 19.51 6.47
C PHE A 66 -1.91 18.32 6.21
N ARG A 67 -3.22 18.61 6.13
CA ARG A 67 -4.27 17.65 5.76
C ARG A 67 -4.62 17.86 4.29
N GLY A 68 -3.92 17.14 3.43
CA GLY A 68 -4.02 17.31 1.98
C GLY A 68 -5.11 16.48 1.29
N PRO A 69 -5.41 16.79 0.02
CA PRO A 69 -6.38 16.04 -0.77
C PRO A 69 -5.88 14.65 -1.18
N ASP A 70 -4.57 14.41 -1.10
CA ASP A 70 -3.93 13.24 -1.72
C ASP A 70 -3.63 12.09 -0.77
N MET A 71 -3.39 12.37 0.52
CA MET A 71 -3.08 11.32 1.51
C MET A 71 -3.46 11.74 2.92
N THR A 72 -4.06 10.80 3.66
CA THR A 72 -4.25 10.83 5.11
C THR A 72 -3.83 9.48 5.66
N ILE A 73 -2.95 9.49 6.66
CA ILE A 73 -2.58 8.32 7.44
C ILE A 73 -3.27 8.45 8.79
N PHE A 74 -3.85 7.39 9.30
CA PHE A 74 -4.32 7.29 10.66
C PHE A 74 -3.40 6.34 11.43
N TYR A 75 -2.48 6.90 12.22
CA TYR A 75 -1.72 6.09 13.17
C TYR A 75 -2.65 5.44 14.19
N SER A 76 -2.21 4.36 14.82
CA SER A 76 -3.04 3.55 15.73
C SER A 76 -3.74 4.33 16.86
N SER A 77 -3.20 5.48 17.28
CA SER A 77 -3.78 6.37 18.29
C SER A 77 -4.75 7.44 17.76
N GLN A 78 -4.94 7.53 16.44
CA GLN A 78 -5.63 8.65 15.77
C GLN A 78 -6.99 8.29 15.17
N LEU A 79 -7.40 7.01 15.23
CA LEU A 79 -8.66 6.55 14.68
C LEU A 79 -9.39 5.61 15.64
N GLY A 80 -10.39 6.17 16.31
CA GLY A 80 -11.18 5.44 17.29
C GLY A 80 -10.38 5.11 18.55
N THR A 81 -10.76 4.01 19.20
CA THR A 81 -10.13 3.51 20.43
C THR A 81 -9.45 2.16 20.21
N TYR A 82 -8.46 2.09 19.32
CA TYR A 82 -7.77 0.85 18.93
C TYR A 82 -7.16 0.12 20.14
N PRO A 83 -7.59 -1.12 20.46
CA PRO A 83 -7.14 -1.83 21.65
C PRO A 83 -5.80 -2.53 21.41
N TYR A 84 -4.84 -2.36 22.33
CA TYR A 84 -3.53 -3.01 22.25
C TYR A 84 -2.89 -3.16 23.64
N TYR A 85 -1.82 -3.96 23.73
CA TYR A 85 -0.99 -4.03 24.94
C TYR A 85 0.28 -3.20 24.77
N THR A 86 0.67 -2.46 25.80
CA THR A 86 2.00 -1.84 25.86
C THR A 86 3.09 -2.93 25.81
N PRO A 87 4.37 -2.58 25.53
CA PRO A 87 5.47 -3.54 25.61
C PRO A 87 5.61 -4.23 26.98
N THR A 88 5.13 -3.61 28.06
CA THR A 88 5.10 -4.19 29.41
C THR A 88 3.84 -5.03 29.70
N GLY A 89 2.92 -5.15 28.74
CA GLY A 89 1.73 -5.98 28.83
C GLY A 89 0.50 -5.32 29.49
N GLU A 90 0.49 -3.98 29.61
CA GLU A 90 -0.66 -3.23 30.12
C GLU A 90 -1.69 -2.97 29.02
N PRO A 91 -3.00 -3.18 29.27
CA PRO A 91 -4.04 -2.98 28.27
C PRO A 91 -4.32 -1.50 28.04
N VAL A 92 -4.28 -1.08 26.78
CA VAL A 92 -4.84 0.18 26.30
C VAL A 92 -6.17 -0.11 25.60
N PHE A 93 -7.23 0.60 25.98
CA PHE A 93 -8.61 0.36 25.55
C PHE A 93 -9.07 -1.12 25.67
N GLY A 94 -8.62 -1.84 26.70
CA GLY A 94 -8.99 -3.25 26.92
C GLY A 94 -8.03 -4.28 26.30
N GLY A 95 -7.05 -3.84 25.51
CA GLY A 95 -5.95 -4.66 24.99
C GLY A 95 -6.29 -5.64 23.87
N LEU A 96 -7.55 -6.07 23.77
CA LEU A 96 -8.06 -7.01 22.78
C LEU A 96 -9.36 -6.49 22.15
N PRO A 97 -9.63 -6.79 20.87
CA PRO A 97 -10.87 -6.36 20.23
C PRO A 97 -12.13 -6.97 20.87
N GLN A 98 -12.09 -8.21 21.38
CA GLN A 98 -13.21 -8.83 22.10
C GLN A 98 -13.39 -8.32 23.54
N ASN A 99 -12.44 -7.54 24.05
CA ASN A 99 -12.45 -6.98 25.41
C ASN A 99 -12.59 -5.44 25.40
N ALA A 100 -13.03 -4.88 24.27
CA ALA A 100 -13.13 -3.45 24.02
C ALA A 100 -14.49 -3.12 23.41
N SER A 101 -15.01 -1.91 23.66
CA SER A 101 -16.32 -1.50 23.15
C SER A 101 -16.24 -1.06 21.69
N LEU A 102 -16.72 -1.91 20.76
CA LEU A 102 -16.81 -1.57 19.34
C LEU A 102 -17.72 -0.36 19.08
N ILE A 103 -18.79 -0.19 19.86
CA ILE A 103 -19.70 0.96 19.73
C ILE A 103 -18.98 2.26 20.06
N ALA A 104 -18.21 2.28 21.16
CA ALA A 104 -17.42 3.45 21.54
C ALA A 104 -16.33 3.75 20.50
N HIS A 105 -15.67 2.71 19.97
CA HIS A 105 -14.70 2.84 18.90
C HIS A 105 -15.33 3.50 17.67
N LEU A 106 -16.44 2.98 17.14
CA LEU A 106 -17.07 3.51 15.92
C LEU A 106 -17.60 4.95 16.11
N ALA A 107 -18.12 5.29 17.29
CA ALA A 107 -18.53 6.65 17.60
C ALA A 107 -17.35 7.64 17.56
N ARG A 108 -16.19 7.24 18.09
CA ARG A 108 -14.95 8.04 18.03
C ARG A 108 -14.40 8.10 16.60
N THR A 109 -14.32 6.96 15.92
CA THR A 109 -13.91 6.84 14.50
C THR A 109 -14.71 7.77 13.60
N PHE A 110 -16.03 7.89 13.80
CA PHE A 110 -16.86 8.83 13.05
C PHE A 110 -16.34 10.27 13.17
N GLN A 111 -16.05 10.73 14.40
CA GLN A 111 -15.58 12.09 14.65
C GLN A 111 -14.16 12.31 14.11
N ASP A 112 -13.27 11.32 14.32
CA ASP A 112 -11.87 11.42 13.88
C ASP A 112 -11.76 11.53 12.36
N ILE A 113 -12.58 10.79 11.61
CA ILE A 113 -12.60 10.86 10.13
C ILE A 113 -13.09 12.22 9.65
N LEU A 114 -14.16 12.76 10.25
CA LEU A 114 -14.68 14.08 9.88
C LEU A 114 -13.66 15.18 10.17
N ALA A 115 -12.92 15.07 11.27
CA ALA A 115 -11.88 16.02 11.62
C ALA A 115 -10.69 15.90 10.66
N ALA A 116 -10.14 14.68 10.47
CA ALA A 116 -8.93 14.44 9.71
C ALA A 116 -9.10 14.69 8.20
N ILE A 117 -10.28 14.38 7.66
CA ILE A 117 -10.58 14.50 6.23
C ILE A 117 -11.78 15.44 6.08
N PRO A 118 -11.61 16.77 6.07
CA PRO A 118 -12.74 17.70 6.07
C PRO A 118 -13.56 17.65 4.77
N ALA A 119 -12.92 17.41 3.62
CA ALA A 119 -13.58 17.35 2.32
C ALA A 119 -14.39 16.05 2.12
N PRO A 120 -15.72 16.08 1.94
CA PRO A 120 -16.53 14.88 1.76
C PRO A 120 -16.20 14.07 0.50
N ASP A 121 -15.71 14.75 -0.54
CA ASP A 121 -15.31 14.18 -1.82
C ASP A 121 -13.83 13.78 -1.89
N PHE A 122 -13.14 13.74 -0.73
CA PHE A 122 -11.76 13.28 -0.61
C PHE A 122 -11.53 11.99 -1.39
N SER A 123 -10.52 12.03 -2.26
CA SER A 123 -10.17 10.95 -3.15
C SER A 123 -8.67 10.61 -3.07
N GLY A 124 -8.01 10.95 -1.98
CA GLY A 124 -6.64 10.52 -1.70
C GLY A 124 -6.54 9.13 -1.09
N LEU A 125 -5.32 8.76 -0.72
CA LEU A 125 -4.99 7.59 0.10
C LEU A 125 -5.54 7.78 1.53
N ALA A 126 -6.30 6.81 2.04
CA ALA A 126 -6.75 6.78 3.43
C ALA A 126 -6.20 5.52 4.11
N VAL A 127 -4.99 5.65 4.65
CA VAL A 127 -4.22 4.52 5.19
C VAL A 127 -4.47 4.41 6.68
N ILE A 128 -4.95 3.26 7.15
CA ILE A 128 -5.07 2.96 8.58
C ILE A 128 -3.88 2.12 9.01
N ASP A 129 -3.09 2.64 9.94
CA ASP A 129 -1.84 2.03 10.38
C ASP A 129 -2.02 1.32 11.72
N TRP A 130 -2.54 0.10 11.65
CA TRP A 130 -2.83 -0.77 12.79
C TRP A 130 -1.95 -2.00 12.76
N GLU A 131 -0.89 -1.97 13.56
CA GLU A 131 0.14 -3.00 13.54
C GLU A 131 0.16 -3.89 14.79
N ALA A 132 -0.63 -3.59 15.81
CA ALA A 132 -0.45 -4.21 17.13
C ALA A 132 -0.86 -5.71 17.12
N TRP A 133 -2.10 -6.04 16.74
CA TRP A 133 -2.57 -7.42 16.53
C TRP A 133 -2.94 -7.68 15.05
N ARG A 134 -2.84 -8.93 14.59
CA ARG A 134 -3.30 -9.36 13.26
C ARG A 134 -4.68 -10.01 13.34
N PRO A 135 -5.58 -9.83 12.35
CA PRO A 135 -6.93 -10.41 12.40
C PRO A 135 -6.98 -11.94 12.30
N ARG A 136 -5.91 -12.58 11.82
CA ARG A 136 -5.77 -14.04 11.83
C ARG A 136 -5.05 -14.47 13.09
N TRP A 137 -5.67 -15.36 13.87
CA TRP A 137 -5.08 -15.94 15.08
C TRP A 137 -3.68 -16.48 14.81
N ALA A 138 -3.53 -17.19 13.68
CA ALA A 138 -2.28 -17.82 13.25
C ALA A 138 -1.11 -16.84 13.10
N PHE A 139 -1.35 -15.54 12.83
CA PHE A 139 -0.29 -14.54 12.56
C PHE A 139 0.12 -13.73 13.79
N ASN A 140 -0.48 -14.00 14.95
CA ASN A 140 -0.11 -13.39 16.23
C ASN A 140 0.96 -14.24 16.94
N TRP A 141 2.11 -14.43 16.28
CA TRP A 141 3.30 -15.11 16.83
C TRP A 141 4.33 -14.10 17.36
N ASP A 142 5.43 -14.61 17.91
CA ASP A 142 6.54 -13.84 18.50
C ASP A 142 6.02 -12.84 19.55
N THR A 143 6.39 -11.57 19.43
CA THR A 143 5.93 -10.50 20.33
C THR A 143 4.42 -10.29 20.32
N LYS A 144 3.71 -10.77 19.30
CA LYS A 144 2.24 -10.72 19.21
C LYS A 144 1.55 -11.92 19.85
N ASP A 145 2.29 -12.91 20.33
CA ASP A 145 1.70 -14.04 21.06
C ASP A 145 0.96 -13.59 22.33
N ILE A 146 1.30 -12.43 22.89
CA ILE A 146 0.56 -11.81 24.00
C ILE A 146 -0.95 -11.70 23.69
N TYR A 147 -1.35 -11.41 22.45
CA TYR A 147 -2.76 -11.33 22.10
C TYR A 147 -3.45 -12.70 22.18
N ARG A 148 -2.74 -13.79 21.84
CA ARG A 148 -3.25 -15.15 22.01
C ARG A 148 -3.32 -15.54 23.48
N GLN A 149 -2.25 -15.28 24.24
CA GLN A 149 -2.17 -15.55 25.68
C GLN A 149 -3.29 -14.84 26.46
N ARG A 150 -3.48 -13.54 26.21
CA ARG A 150 -4.50 -12.76 26.89
C ARG A 150 -5.92 -13.10 26.43
N SER A 151 -6.10 -13.53 25.18
CA SER A 151 -7.39 -14.06 24.71
C SER A 151 -7.77 -15.35 25.46
N ARG A 152 -6.82 -16.28 25.62
CA ARG A 152 -7.02 -17.48 26.46
C ARG A 152 -7.32 -17.11 27.91
N ALA A 153 -6.56 -16.18 28.50
CA ALA A 153 -6.74 -15.75 29.88
C ALA A 153 -8.13 -15.14 30.13
N LEU A 154 -8.65 -14.36 29.18
CA LEU A 154 -9.99 -13.77 29.26
C LEU A 154 -11.09 -14.84 29.32
N VAL A 155 -10.99 -15.87 28.46
CA VAL A 155 -11.92 -17.00 28.44
C VAL A 155 -11.78 -17.86 29.70
N GLN A 156 -10.54 -18.17 30.13
CA GLN A 156 -10.29 -18.96 31.34
C GLN A 156 -10.83 -18.27 32.59
N ALA A 157 -10.72 -16.94 32.70
CA ALA A 157 -11.25 -16.19 33.84
C ALA A 157 -12.78 -16.25 33.91
N GLN A 158 -13.47 -16.31 32.76
CA GLN A 158 -14.92 -16.46 32.68
C GLN A 158 -15.38 -17.92 32.88
N HIS A 159 -14.52 -18.89 32.55
CA HIS A 159 -14.79 -20.32 32.66
C HIS A 159 -13.61 -21.05 33.32
N PRO A 160 -13.43 -20.93 34.66
CA PRO A 160 -12.24 -21.43 35.35
C PRO A 160 -12.00 -22.93 35.20
N ASP A 161 -13.07 -23.72 35.07
CA ASP A 161 -13.02 -25.19 35.02
C ASP A 161 -12.88 -25.77 33.61
N TRP A 162 -12.76 -24.93 32.57
CA TRP A 162 -12.65 -25.41 31.18
C TRP A 162 -11.24 -25.94 30.85
N PRO A 163 -11.15 -27.03 30.05
CA PRO A 163 -9.87 -27.57 29.62
C PRO A 163 -9.21 -26.71 28.53
N ALA A 164 -7.88 -26.76 28.46
CA ALA A 164 -7.07 -25.89 27.58
C ALA A 164 -7.46 -25.92 26.09
N PRO A 165 -7.76 -27.07 25.43
CA PRO A 165 -8.15 -27.07 24.02
C PRO A 165 -9.49 -26.35 23.76
N GLN A 166 -10.41 -26.41 24.72
CA GLN A 166 -11.70 -25.71 24.63
C GLN A 166 -11.51 -24.20 24.78
N VAL A 167 -10.64 -23.78 25.71
CA VAL A 167 -10.29 -22.38 25.92
C VAL A 167 -9.57 -21.79 24.71
N GLU A 168 -8.65 -22.54 24.09
CA GLU A 168 -7.96 -22.13 22.86
C GLU A 168 -8.95 -21.92 21.71
N ALA A 169 -9.84 -22.88 21.46
CA ALA A 169 -10.81 -22.78 20.37
C ALA A 169 -11.75 -21.58 20.54
N VAL A 170 -12.30 -21.38 21.74
CA VAL A 170 -13.19 -20.25 22.03
C VAL A 170 -12.44 -18.92 22.01
N ALA A 171 -11.20 -18.86 22.52
CA ALA A 171 -10.36 -17.67 22.45
C ALA A 171 -10.04 -17.29 21.00
N GLN A 172 -9.74 -18.27 20.15
CA GLN A 172 -9.49 -18.07 18.73
C GLN A 172 -10.72 -17.51 18.03
N ASP A 173 -11.91 -18.07 18.26
CA ASP A 173 -13.15 -17.61 17.63
C ASP A 173 -13.57 -16.22 18.11
N GLN A 174 -13.51 -15.96 19.42
CA GLN A 174 -13.81 -14.63 19.97
C GLN A 174 -12.85 -13.56 19.42
N PHE A 175 -11.54 -13.85 19.40
CA PHE A 175 -10.54 -12.93 18.88
C PHE A 175 -10.74 -12.63 17.40
N GLN A 176 -10.85 -13.65 16.55
CA GLN A 176 -10.99 -13.43 15.10
C GLN A 176 -12.33 -12.79 14.75
N GLY A 177 -13.41 -13.17 15.44
CA GLY A 177 -14.73 -12.56 15.27
C GLY A 177 -14.71 -11.07 15.61
N ALA A 178 -14.11 -10.70 16.75
CA ALA A 178 -13.98 -9.30 17.14
C ALA A 178 -12.99 -8.55 16.24
N ALA A 179 -11.80 -9.07 15.97
CA ALA A 179 -10.83 -8.45 15.07
C ALA A 179 -11.43 -8.13 13.70
N ARG A 180 -12.24 -9.05 13.15
CA ARG A 180 -13.02 -8.82 11.94
C ARG A 180 -14.02 -7.68 12.10
N ALA A 181 -14.86 -7.70 13.14
CA ALA A 181 -15.86 -6.66 13.36
C ALA A 181 -15.24 -5.26 13.48
N TRP A 182 -14.11 -5.15 14.17
CA TRP A 182 -13.35 -3.91 14.31
C TRP A 182 -12.78 -3.42 12.98
N MET A 183 -12.00 -4.25 12.27
CA MET A 183 -11.34 -3.83 11.03
C MET A 183 -12.34 -3.56 9.90
N ALA A 184 -13.31 -4.47 9.70
CA ALA A 184 -14.32 -4.28 8.64
C ALA A 184 -15.25 -3.11 8.96
N GLY A 185 -15.68 -2.94 10.22
CA GLY A 185 -16.52 -1.83 10.64
C GLY A 185 -15.84 -0.48 10.46
N THR A 186 -14.54 -0.39 10.76
CA THR A 186 -13.74 0.83 10.59
C THR A 186 -13.61 1.23 9.12
N LEU A 187 -13.24 0.29 8.24
CA LEU A 187 -13.17 0.53 6.79
C LEU A 187 -14.54 0.90 6.21
N GLN A 188 -15.59 0.17 6.61
CA GLN A 188 -16.94 0.42 6.14
C GLN A 188 -17.42 1.82 6.52
N LEU A 189 -17.17 2.26 7.76
CA LEU A 189 -17.50 3.61 8.22
C LEU A 189 -16.68 4.67 7.46
N GLY A 190 -15.39 4.44 7.24
CA GLY A 190 -14.55 5.34 6.46
C GLY A 190 -15.07 5.53 5.03
N ARG A 191 -15.44 4.45 4.34
CA ARG A 191 -16.08 4.54 3.02
C ARG A 191 -17.45 5.20 3.06
N ALA A 192 -18.24 4.97 4.11
CA ALA A 192 -19.55 5.63 4.23
C ALA A 192 -19.41 7.15 4.35
N LEU A 193 -18.39 7.64 5.05
CA LEU A 193 -18.14 9.07 5.23
C LEU A 193 -17.35 9.69 4.07
N ARG A 194 -16.38 8.98 3.51
CA ARG A 194 -15.51 9.42 2.41
C ARG A 194 -15.48 8.35 1.31
N PRO A 195 -16.55 8.24 0.50
CA PRO A 195 -16.75 7.13 -0.44
C PRO A 195 -15.72 7.05 -1.55
N ARG A 196 -15.06 8.17 -1.87
CA ARG A 196 -13.98 8.22 -2.85
C ARG A 196 -12.61 7.93 -2.26
N GLY A 197 -12.44 7.92 -0.94
CA GLY A 197 -11.16 7.65 -0.29
C GLY A 197 -10.63 6.24 -0.61
N LEU A 198 -9.33 6.13 -0.87
CA LEU A 198 -8.66 4.84 -1.07
C LEU A 198 -8.36 4.22 0.30
N TRP A 199 -9.38 3.67 0.94
CA TRP A 199 -9.29 3.08 2.27
C TRP A 199 -8.59 1.73 2.27
N GLY A 200 -7.62 1.54 3.17
CA GLY A 200 -6.95 0.26 3.36
C GLY A 200 -6.06 0.27 4.60
N PHE A 201 -5.70 -0.91 5.09
CA PHE A 201 -4.74 -1.04 6.18
C PHE A 201 -3.32 -1.14 5.65
N TYR A 202 -2.39 -0.42 6.28
CA TYR A 202 -0.96 -0.60 6.06
C TYR A 202 -0.54 -2.04 6.39
N GLY A 203 0.36 -2.60 5.57
CA GLY A 203 0.92 -3.94 5.77
C GLY A 203 0.04 -5.09 5.28
N PHE A 204 -1.12 -4.82 4.66
CA PHE A 204 -2.04 -5.87 4.20
C PHE A 204 -2.16 -5.95 2.67
N PRO A 205 -2.05 -7.16 2.07
CA PRO A 205 -1.66 -8.43 2.72
C PRO A 205 -0.16 -8.48 3.06
N ASP A 206 0.19 -9.37 4.00
CA ASP A 206 1.56 -9.84 4.18
C ASP A 206 1.70 -11.25 3.58
N CYS A 207 2.81 -11.48 2.90
CA CYS A 207 3.20 -12.75 2.26
C CYS A 207 4.02 -13.65 3.19
N TYR A 208 4.58 -13.10 4.27
CA TYR A 208 5.46 -13.75 5.25
C TYR A 208 6.59 -14.59 4.64
N ASN A 209 7.16 -14.12 3.53
CA ASN A 209 8.26 -14.73 2.78
C ASN A 209 9.65 -14.30 3.30
N TYR A 210 9.82 -14.36 4.62
CA TYR A 210 11.02 -13.90 5.34
C TYR A 210 12.06 -15.01 5.58
N ASP A 211 11.90 -16.17 4.95
CA ASP A 211 12.77 -17.36 5.06
C ASP A 211 14.07 -17.23 4.25
N PHE A 212 14.70 -16.05 4.29
CA PHE A 212 15.84 -15.66 3.44
C PHE A 212 17.04 -16.62 3.55
N LEU A 213 17.24 -17.25 4.71
CA LEU A 213 18.35 -18.18 4.96
C LEU A 213 18.10 -19.59 4.40
N SER A 214 16.90 -19.87 3.88
CA SER A 214 16.59 -21.14 3.23
C SER A 214 17.43 -21.32 1.95
N PRO A 215 18.09 -22.48 1.75
CA PRO A 215 18.80 -22.77 0.51
C PRO A 215 17.92 -22.71 -0.74
N ASN A 216 16.63 -23.06 -0.59
CA ASN A 216 15.64 -23.07 -1.66
C ASN A 216 14.71 -21.83 -1.57
N TYR A 217 15.26 -20.67 -1.17
CA TYR A 217 14.48 -19.44 -1.10
C TYR A 217 13.92 -19.06 -2.48
N THR A 218 12.59 -19.06 -2.59
CA THR A 218 11.88 -18.68 -3.83
C THR A 218 11.17 -17.33 -3.73
N GLY A 219 11.17 -16.71 -2.55
CA GLY A 219 10.33 -15.55 -2.25
C GLY A 219 8.83 -15.87 -2.17
N GLN A 220 8.38 -17.09 -2.49
CA GLN A 220 6.96 -17.44 -2.45
C GLN A 220 6.38 -17.30 -1.05
N CYS A 221 5.15 -16.77 -0.96
CA CYS A 221 4.39 -16.83 0.27
C CYS A 221 4.18 -18.31 0.66
N PRO A 222 4.56 -18.74 1.88
CA PRO A 222 4.35 -20.12 2.30
C PRO A 222 2.88 -20.55 2.15
N SER A 223 2.62 -21.82 1.85
CA SER A 223 1.28 -22.29 1.46
C SER A 223 0.19 -22.01 2.50
N GLY A 224 0.52 -22.19 3.79
CA GLY A 224 -0.37 -21.84 4.91
C GLY A 224 -0.71 -20.36 4.96
N ILE A 225 0.19 -19.47 4.53
CA ILE A 225 -0.05 -18.02 4.54
C ILE A 225 -1.10 -17.62 3.52
N ARG A 226 -1.01 -18.10 2.28
CA ARG A 226 -2.01 -17.79 1.24
C ARG A 226 -3.40 -18.26 1.66
N ALA A 227 -3.50 -19.46 2.23
CA ALA A 227 -4.76 -19.99 2.75
C ALA A 227 -5.35 -19.10 3.86
N GLN A 228 -4.53 -18.53 4.73
CA GLN A 228 -4.98 -17.58 5.77
C GLN A 228 -5.38 -16.22 5.17
N ASN A 229 -4.68 -15.75 4.14
CA ASN A 229 -5.06 -14.54 3.39
C ASN A 229 -6.39 -14.74 2.64
N ASP A 230 -6.70 -15.95 2.16
CA ASP A 230 -8.00 -16.25 1.57
C ASP A 230 -9.15 -16.12 2.59
N GLN A 231 -8.89 -16.44 3.87
CA GLN A 231 -9.86 -16.23 4.96
C GLN A 231 -10.07 -14.74 5.31
N LEU A 232 -9.27 -13.84 4.74
CA LEU A 232 -9.43 -12.38 4.86
C LEU A 232 -10.18 -11.78 3.67
N GLY A 233 -10.90 -12.58 2.87
CA GLY A 233 -11.79 -12.07 1.81
C GLY A 233 -12.70 -10.91 2.22
N TRP A 234 -13.17 -10.93 3.48
CA TRP A 234 -13.97 -9.85 4.06
C TRP A 234 -13.19 -8.54 4.22
N LEU A 235 -11.87 -8.58 4.41
CA LEU A 235 -11.00 -7.40 4.52
C LEU A 235 -10.75 -6.81 3.13
N TRP A 236 -10.42 -7.67 2.16
CA TRP A 236 -10.20 -7.29 0.77
C TRP A 236 -11.44 -6.63 0.17
N GLY A 237 -12.63 -7.22 0.36
CA GLY A 237 -13.90 -6.65 -0.14
C GLY A 237 -14.34 -5.35 0.56
N GLN A 238 -13.81 -5.07 1.75
CA GLN A 238 -14.04 -3.80 2.45
C GLN A 238 -13.01 -2.73 2.06
N SER A 239 -11.87 -3.12 1.48
CA SER A 239 -10.81 -2.21 1.07
C SER A 239 -11.16 -1.47 -0.23
N ARG A 240 -10.50 -0.34 -0.44
CA ARG A 240 -10.51 0.48 -1.67
C ARG A 240 -9.10 0.75 -2.20
N ALA A 241 -8.08 0.32 -1.47
CA ALA A 241 -6.71 0.09 -1.93
C ALA A 241 -6.03 -0.93 -1.00
N LEU A 242 -4.94 -1.55 -1.48
CA LEU A 242 -4.08 -2.43 -0.69
C LEU A 242 -2.70 -1.78 -0.51
N TYR A 243 -2.15 -1.87 0.70
CA TYR A 243 -0.89 -1.23 1.09
C TYR A 243 0.10 -2.26 1.63
N PRO A 244 0.52 -3.27 0.84
CA PRO A 244 1.49 -4.25 1.31
C PRO A 244 2.82 -3.54 1.63
N SER A 245 3.43 -3.84 2.77
CA SER A 245 4.80 -3.37 3.05
C SER A 245 5.79 -4.24 2.30
N ILE A 246 6.72 -3.65 1.58
CA ILE A 246 7.83 -4.34 0.91
C ILE A 246 9.19 -3.80 1.39
N TYR A 247 9.23 -3.32 2.64
CA TYR A 247 10.48 -2.94 3.30
C TYR A 247 11.44 -4.12 3.27
N MET A 248 12.68 -3.86 2.86
CA MET A 248 13.68 -4.90 2.65
C MET A 248 14.49 -5.06 3.93
N PRO A 249 14.37 -6.19 4.67
CA PRO A 249 15.12 -6.37 5.91
C PRO A 249 16.63 -6.30 5.67
N ALA A 250 17.39 -5.84 6.67
CA ALA A 250 18.85 -5.69 6.59
C ALA A 250 19.59 -6.94 6.06
N VAL A 251 19.09 -8.15 6.35
CA VAL A 251 19.66 -9.42 5.88
C VAL A 251 19.62 -9.60 4.35
N LEU A 252 18.83 -8.81 3.61
CA LEU A 252 18.80 -8.85 2.15
C LEU A 252 19.98 -8.13 1.50
N GLU A 253 20.67 -7.24 2.22
CA GLU A 253 21.79 -6.48 1.71
C GLU A 253 22.88 -7.38 1.12
N GLY A 254 23.15 -7.23 -0.18
CA GLY A 254 24.17 -8.01 -0.91
C GLY A 254 23.80 -9.46 -1.25
N THR A 255 22.54 -9.90 -1.11
CA THR A 255 22.16 -11.32 -1.29
C THR A 255 21.61 -11.70 -2.66
N GLY A 256 21.13 -10.73 -3.46
CA GLY A 256 20.42 -10.97 -4.73
C GLY A 256 19.01 -11.57 -4.59
N LYS A 257 18.45 -11.63 -3.37
CA LYS A 257 17.12 -12.23 -3.08
C LYS A 257 15.97 -11.21 -3.08
N SER A 258 16.29 -9.92 -3.09
CA SER A 258 15.37 -8.81 -2.94
C SER A 258 14.26 -8.78 -3.99
N GLN A 259 14.60 -9.01 -5.27
CA GLN A 259 13.58 -9.05 -6.33
C GLN A 259 12.53 -10.14 -6.08
N MET A 260 12.96 -11.34 -5.68
CA MET A 260 12.05 -12.45 -5.41
C MET A 260 11.17 -12.18 -4.18
N TYR A 261 11.74 -11.54 -3.15
CA TYR A 261 11.02 -11.08 -1.97
C TYR A 261 9.90 -10.09 -2.33
N VAL A 262 10.22 -9.03 -3.07
CA VAL A 262 9.24 -8.00 -3.46
C VAL A 262 8.22 -8.57 -4.45
N GLN A 263 8.68 -9.31 -5.46
CA GLN A 263 7.83 -9.84 -6.54
C GLN A 263 6.62 -10.58 -5.97
N HIS A 264 6.83 -11.48 -5.01
CA HIS A 264 5.75 -12.28 -4.44
C HIS A 264 4.85 -11.50 -3.49
N ARG A 265 5.34 -10.45 -2.82
CA ARG A 265 4.52 -9.58 -1.96
C ARG A 265 3.55 -8.74 -2.76
N VAL A 266 4.04 -8.13 -3.84
CA VAL A 266 3.20 -7.36 -4.78
C VAL A 266 2.22 -8.30 -5.49
N ALA A 267 2.68 -9.49 -5.91
CA ALA A 267 1.81 -10.48 -6.54
C ALA A 267 0.70 -10.98 -5.62
N GLU A 268 0.97 -11.16 -4.32
CA GLU A 268 -0.04 -11.57 -3.33
C GLU A 268 -1.14 -10.52 -3.18
N ALA A 269 -0.80 -9.22 -3.18
CA ALA A 269 -1.78 -8.15 -3.16
C ALA A 269 -2.73 -8.22 -4.37
N PHE A 270 -2.20 -8.42 -5.58
CA PHE A 270 -3.04 -8.63 -6.76
C PHE A 270 -3.86 -9.92 -6.69
N ARG A 271 -3.28 -11.01 -6.17
CA ARG A 271 -3.97 -12.31 -6.05
C ARG A 271 -5.19 -12.19 -5.15
N VAL A 272 -5.07 -11.57 -3.97
CA VAL A 272 -6.20 -11.41 -3.04
C VAL A 272 -7.25 -10.43 -3.56
N ALA A 273 -6.84 -9.38 -4.28
CA ALA A 273 -7.75 -8.44 -4.95
C ALA A 273 -8.64 -9.15 -5.98
N VAL A 274 -8.02 -9.96 -6.87
CA VAL A 274 -8.74 -10.75 -7.87
C VAL A 274 -9.65 -11.78 -7.21
N ALA A 275 -9.16 -12.49 -6.19
CA ALA A 275 -9.96 -13.50 -5.46
C ALA A 275 -11.16 -12.89 -4.72
N ALA A 276 -11.07 -11.62 -4.30
CA ALA A 276 -12.15 -10.88 -3.67
C ALA A 276 -13.17 -10.28 -4.66
N GLY A 277 -12.96 -10.46 -5.98
CA GLY A 277 -13.85 -9.95 -7.02
C GLY A 277 -13.61 -8.50 -7.42
N ASP A 278 -12.47 -7.89 -7.03
CA ASP A 278 -12.08 -6.55 -7.44
C ASP A 278 -10.68 -6.55 -8.10
N PRO A 279 -10.57 -7.02 -9.37
CA PRO A 279 -9.29 -7.04 -10.08
C PRO A 279 -8.69 -5.65 -10.36
N ASN A 280 -9.45 -4.57 -10.13
CA ASN A 280 -9.04 -3.18 -10.34
C ASN A 280 -8.61 -2.49 -9.04
N LEU A 281 -8.64 -3.18 -7.90
CA LEU A 281 -8.27 -2.63 -6.60
C LEU A 281 -6.85 -2.05 -6.65
N PRO A 282 -6.66 -0.74 -6.40
CA PRO A 282 -5.35 -0.12 -6.42
C PRO A 282 -4.40 -0.76 -5.40
N VAL A 283 -3.24 -1.23 -5.87
CA VAL A 283 -2.16 -1.74 -5.01
C VAL A 283 -1.06 -0.69 -4.94
N LEU A 284 -0.75 -0.20 -3.74
CA LEU A 284 0.29 0.81 -3.52
C LEU A 284 1.25 0.32 -2.44
N PRO A 285 2.31 -0.43 -2.80
CA PRO A 285 3.25 -0.95 -1.83
C PRO A 285 3.96 0.17 -1.05
N TYR A 286 4.20 -0.08 0.23
CA TYR A 286 5.06 0.77 1.06
C TYR A 286 6.51 0.34 0.90
N VAL A 287 7.37 1.29 0.54
CA VAL A 287 8.83 1.10 0.34
C VAL A 287 9.60 2.02 1.28
N GLN A 288 10.80 1.62 1.65
CA GLN A 288 11.82 2.49 2.24
C GLN A 288 12.92 2.74 1.22
N ILE A 289 13.69 3.80 1.43
CA ILE A 289 14.92 4.08 0.67
C ILE A 289 16.17 3.54 1.37
N PHE A 290 15.97 2.87 2.50
CA PHE A 290 16.98 2.20 3.31
C PHE A 290 16.61 0.72 3.45
N TYR A 291 17.59 -0.14 3.70
CA TYR A 291 17.28 -1.44 4.30
C TYR A 291 16.61 -1.20 5.67
N ASP A 292 15.55 -1.95 5.95
CA ASP A 292 14.70 -1.74 7.11
C ASP A 292 15.52 -1.77 8.41
N THR A 293 15.21 -0.85 9.32
CA THR A 293 15.92 -0.62 10.61
C THR A 293 17.39 -0.16 10.49
N THR A 294 17.83 0.30 9.32
CA THR A 294 19.20 0.78 9.08
C THR A 294 19.24 2.23 8.57
N ASN A 295 20.46 2.76 8.41
CA ASN A 295 20.75 3.96 7.63
C ASN A 295 21.50 3.63 6.32
N HIS A 296 21.50 2.38 5.89
CA HIS A 296 22.12 1.95 4.63
C HIS A 296 21.16 2.20 3.49
N PHE A 297 21.47 3.18 2.63
CA PHE A 297 20.65 3.46 1.45
C PHE A 297 20.58 2.25 0.53
N LEU A 298 19.40 2.02 -0.05
CA LEU A 298 19.25 1.03 -1.10
C LEU A 298 20.12 1.43 -2.31
N PRO A 299 20.96 0.54 -2.86
CA PRO A 299 21.61 0.82 -4.14
C PRO A 299 20.58 0.88 -5.27
N LEU A 300 20.97 1.43 -6.43
CA LEU A 300 20.09 1.54 -7.61
C LEU A 300 19.45 0.20 -8.00
N ASP A 301 20.21 -0.89 -7.93
CA ASP A 301 19.74 -2.26 -8.19
C ASP A 301 18.54 -2.64 -7.29
N GLU A 302 18.55 -2.20 -6.02
CA GLU A 302 17.48 -2.51 -5.08
C GLU A 302 16.28 -1.58 -5.23
N LEU A 303 16.46 -0.38 -5.80
CA LEU A 303 15.34 0.45 -6.27
C LEU A 303 14.63 -0.22 -7.47
N GLU A 304 15.39 -0.81 -8.40
CA GLU A 304 14.84 -1.60 -9.50
C GLU A 304 14.07 -2.83 -8.98
N HIS A 305 14.64 -3.54 -8.00
CA HIS A 305 14.01 -4.71 -7.39
C HIS A 305 12.81 -4.41 -6.47
N SER A 306 12.56 -3.14 -6.12
CA SER A 306 11.46 -2.74 -5.24
C SER A 306 10.42 -1.87 -5.96
N LEU A 307 10.78 -0.63 -6.29
CA LEU A 307 9.91 0.32 -6.98
C LEU A 307 9.69 -0.09 -8.44
N GLY A 308 10.75 -0.48 -9.16
CA GLY A 308 10.67 -0.96 -10.54
C GLY A 308 9.83 -2.24 -10.66
N GLU A 309 10.09 -3.20 -9.77
CA GLU A 309 9.34 -4.45 -9.63
C GLU A 309 7.83 -4.17 -9.42
N SER A 310 7.49 -3.23 -8.53
CA SER A 310 6.11 -2.82 -8.27
C SER A 310 5.43 -2.23 -9.51
N ALA A 311 6.09 -1.29 -10.19
CA ALA A 311 5.57 -0.66 -11.41
C ALA A 311 5.32 -1.70 -12.51
N ALA A 312 6.24 -2.63 -12.71
CA ALA A 312 6.16 -3.64 -13.76
C ALA A 312 5.07 -4.72 -13.52
N GLN A 313 4.57 -4.88 -12.29
CA GLN A 313 3.36 -5.68 -12.01
C GLN A 313 2.05 -4.89 -12.16
N GLY A 314 2.13 -3.59 -12.44
CA GLY A 314 1.00 -2.69 -12.60
C GLY A 314 0.50 -2.07 -11.29
N ALA A 315 1.33 -1.95 -10.25
CA ALA A 315 0.97 -1.26 -9.01
C ALA A 315 0.48 0.16 -9.30
N ALA A 316 -0.56 0.60 -8.57
CA ALA A 316 -1.16 1.94 -8.67
C ALA A 316 -0.18 3.06 -8.38
N GLY A 317 0.79 2.75 -7.55
CA GLY A 317 1.88 3.62 -7.18
C GLY A 317 2.72 2.96 -6.10
N VAL A 318 3.52 3.76 -5.43
CA VAL A 318 4.27 3.38 -4.22
C VAL A 318 4.21 4.51 -3.21
N VAL A 319 4.22 4.16 -1.93
CA VAL A 319 4.41 5.10 -0.82
C VAL A 319 5.84 4.93 -0.30
N LEU A 320 6.66 5.95 -0.48
CA LEU A 320 8.03 6.00 0.02
C LEU A 320 8.01 6.54 1.45
N TRP A 321 7.98 5.65 2.42
CA TRP A 321 8.03 6.02 3.82
C TRP A 321 9.48 6.17 4.28
N VAL A 322 9.76 7.25 5.01
CA VAL A 322 11.08 7.46 5.65
C VAL A 322 10.87 7.68 7.13
N SER A 323 11.49 6.82 7.94
CA SER A 323 11.43 6.91 9.39
C SER A 323 11.94 8.27 9.88
N TRP A 324 11.35 8.76 10.97
CA TRP A 324 11.83 9.95 11.65
C TRP A 324 13.30 9.81 12.09
N GLU A 325 13.78 8.57 12.30
CA GLU A 325 15.17 8.27 12.65
C GLU A 325 16.13 8.73 11.55
N ASN A 326 15.77 8.54 10.29
CA ASN A 326 16.60 8.90 9.14
C ASN A 326 16.49 10.39 8.74
N THR A 327 15.56 11.16 9.31
CA THR A 327 15.44 12.62 9.07
C THR A 327 15.80 13.45 10.31
N ARG A 328 16.34 12.83 11.37
CA ARG A 328 16.57 13.48 12.66
C ARG A 328 17.77 14.44 12.66
N THR A 329 18.92 14.03 12.12
CA THR A 329 20.18 14.77 12.19
C THR A 329 20.48 15.52 10.89
N LYS A 330 21.35 16.53 10.97
CA LYS A 330 21.78 17.28 9.78
C LYS A 330 22.50 16.37 8.78
N GLU A 331 23.33 15.45 9.28
CA GLU A 331 24.09 14.48 8.49
C GLU A 331 23.15 13.54 7.73
N SER A 332 22.11 13.00 8.38
CA SER A 332 21.15 12.13 7.70
C SER A 332 20.31 12.88 6.66
N CYS A 333 19.88 14.11 6.99
CA CYS A 333 19.19 14.97 6.02
C CYS A 333 20.05 15.29 4.80
N GLN A 334 21.33 15.61 5.00
CA GLN A 334 22.28 15.90 3.92
C GLN A 334 22.53 14.67 3.05
N ALA A 335 22.70 13.49 3.67
CA ALA A 335 22.85 12.24 2.93
C ALA A 335 21.59 11.89 2.11
N ILE A 336 20.38 12.16 2.64
CA ILE A 336 19.13 12.00 1.87
C ILE A 336 19.09 12.97 0.70
N LYS A 337 19.50 14.24 0.89
CA LYS A 337 19.58 15.22 -0.19
C LYS A 337 20.49 14.72 -1.32
N GLU A 338 21.70 14.29 -0.98
CA GLU A 338 22.65 13.77 -1.97
C GLU A 338 22.11 12.53 -2.68
N TYR A 339 21.56 11.57 -1.94
CA TYR A 339 20.94 10.38 -2.51
C TYR A 339 19.75 10.69 -3.43
N MET A 340 18.97 11.73 -3.11
CA MET A 340 17.90 12.23 -3.96
C MET A 340 18.43 12.75 -5.29
N ASP A 341 19.48 13.58 -5.24
CA ASP A 341 20.06 14.22 -6.42
C ASP A 341 20.79 13.20 -7.31
N THR A 342 21.47 12.20 -6.72
CA THR A 342 22.33 11.26 -7.47
C THR A 342 21.65 9.96 -7.88
N THR A 343 20.63 9.51 -7.15
CA THR A 343 20.11 8.13 -7.28
C THR A 343 18.60 8.07 -7.32
N LEU A 344 17.93 8.48 -6.24
CA LEU A 344 16.48 8.29 -6.11
C LEU A 344 15.70 9.17 -7.08
N GLY A 345 15.98 10.48 -7.15
CA GLY A 345 15.27 11.40 -8.02
C GLY A 345 15.31 10.97 -9.50
N PRO A 346 16.51 10.74 -10.07
CA PRO A 346 16.63 10.23 -11.44
C PRO A 346 15.87 8.91 -11.65
N PHE A 347 15.93 8.00 -10.68
CA PHE A 347 15.21 6.73 -10.75
C PHE A 347 13.68 6.91 -10.73
N ILE A 348 13.14 7.79 -9.88
CA ILE A 348 11.70 8.10 -9.82
C ILE A 348 11.21 8.63 -11.16
N LEU A 349 11.92 9.59 -11.75
CA LEU A 349 11.55 10.14 -13.06
C LEU A 349 11.65 9.07 -14.16
N ASN A 350 12.64 8.18 -14.08
CA ASN A 350 12.82 7.07 -15.00
C ASN A 350 11.62 6.12 -14.97
N VAL A 351 11.29 5.54 -13.80
CA VAL A 351 10.22 4.53 -13.67
C VAL A 351 8.83 5.11 -13.92
N THR A 352 8.56 6.35 -13.48
CA THR A 352 7.25 7.01 -13.71
C THR A 352 7.05 7.33 -15.19
N SER A 353 8.08 7.81 -15.87
CA SER A 353 8.05 8.08 -17.31
C SER A 353 7.99 6.80 -18.13
N GLY A 354 8.74 5.76 -17.78
CA GLY A 354 8.70 4.45 -18.44
C GLY A 354 7.30 3.82 -18.38
N ALA A 355 6.66 3.89 -17.20
CA ALA A 355 5.28 3.44 -17.04
C ALA A 355 4.27 4.26 -17.86
N LEU A 356 4.41 5.59 -17.90
CA LEU A 356 3.56 6.48 -18.69
C LEU A 356 3.70 6.24 -20.19
N LEU A 357 4.94 6.20 -20.69
CA LEU A 357 5.22 6.00 -22.11
C LEU A 357 4.73 4.64 -22.58
N CYS A 358 4.92 3.57 -21.79
CA CYS A 358 4.37 2.26 -22.12
C CYS A 358 2.83 2.27 -22.14
N SER A 359 2.20 2.93 -21.17
CA SER A 359 0.74 3.10 -21.15
C SER A 359 0.23 3.77 -22.43
N GLN A 360 0.89 4.83 -22.90
CA GLN A 360 0.53 5.55 -24.12
C GLN A 360 0.79 4.71 -25.38
N ALA A 361 1.97 4.09 -25.50
CA ALA A 361 2.39 3.38 -26.71
C ALA A 361 1.74 2.01 -26.90
N LEU A 362 1.53 1.26 -25.81
CA LEU A 362 1.02 -0.12 -25.86
C LEU A 362 -0.46 -0.24 -25.46
N CYS A 363 -0.93 0.62 -24.57
CA CYS A 363 -2.26 0.53 -23.96
C CYS A 363 -3.17 1.71 -24.30
N SER A 364 -2.90 2.41 -25.40
CA SER A 364 -3.65 3.57 -25.88
C SER A 364 -3.88 4.67 -24.85
N GLY A 365 -3.02 4.78 -23.82
CA GLY A 365 -3.17 5.70 -22.69
C GLY A 365 -4.29 5.33 -21.70
N HIS A 366 -4.88 4.14 -21.84
CA HIS A 366 -6.09 3.70 -21.16
C HIS A 366 -5.90 2.40 -20.35
N GLY A 367 -4.66 2.05 -20.06
CA GLY A 367 -4.31 0.92 -19.19
C GLY A 367 -2.89 1.02 -18.65
N ARG A 368 -2.56 0.10 -17.74
CA ARG A 368 -1.21 -0.09 -17.22
C ARG A 368 -0.50 -1.17 -18.03
N CYS A 369 0.76 -0.96 -18.37
CA CYS A 369 1.63 -2.05 -18.78
C CYS A 369 1.90 -2.97 -17.59
N VAL A 370 1.76 -4.28 -17.82
CA VAL A 370 2.00 -5.34 -16.84
C VAL A 370 2.84 -6.41 -17.51
N ARG A 371 3.86 -6.89 -16.80
CA ARG A 371 4.76 -7.95 -17.27
C ARG A 371 4.01 -9.13 -17.88
N ARG A 372 4.49 -9.61 -19.03
CA ARG A 372 4.12 -10.93 -19.53
C ARG A 372 4.80 -12.00 -18.69
N THR A 373 4.14 -13.13 -18.50
CA THR A 373 4.69 -14.28 -17.77
C THR A 373 5.93 -14.87 -18.43
N SER A 374 6.12 -14.64 -19.73
CA SER A 374 7.33 -15.03 -20.47
C SER A 374 8.55 -14.17 -20.16
N HIS A 375 8.37 -13.00 -19.55
CA HIS A 375 9.44 -12.05 -19.20
C HIS A 375 9.36 -11.68 -17.71
N PRO A 376 9.60 -12.63 -16.78
CA PRO A 376 9.30 -12.47 -15.37
C PRO A 376 10.09 -11.36 -14.66
N LYS A 377 11.16 -10.84 -15.27
CA LYS A 377 12.05 -9.80 -14.71
C LYS A 377 12.04 -8.47 -15.47
N ALA A 378 11.24 -8.33 -16.53
CA ALA A 378 11.17 -7.08 -17.29
C ALA A 378 10.69 -5.90 -16.43
N LEU A 379 11.30 -4.73 -16.63
CA LEU A 379 11.02 -3.49 -15.89
C LEU A 379 10.58 -2.36 -16.84
N LEU A 380 9.83 -1.39 -16.32
CA LEU A 380 9.36 -0.22 -17.08
C LEU A 380 10.33 0.95 -16.89
N LEU A 381 11.49 0.86 -17.51
CA LEU A 381 12.55 1.88 -17.45
C LEU A 381 12.80 2.51 -18.83
N LEU A 382 13.30 3.74 -18.83
CA LEU A 382 13.75 4.46 -20.00
C LEU A 382 15.11 3.93 -20.45
N ASN A 383 15.26 3.72 -21.76
CA ASN A 383 16.54 3.38 -22.37
C ASN A 383 17.49 4.60 -22.36
N PRO A 384 18.69 4.51 -21.76
CA PRO A 384 19.65 5.63 -21.71
C PRO A 384 20.21 6.02 -23.08
N ALA A 385 20.06 5.17 -24.12
CA ALA A 385 20.38 5.55 -25.49
C ALA A 385 19.31 6.47 -26.12
N SER A 386 18.07 6.39 -25.63
CA SER A 386 16.92 7.14 -26.15
C SER A 386 16.60 8.39 -25.33
N PHE A 387 16.92 8.37 -24.03
CA PHE A 387 16.59 9.41 -23.07
C PHE A 387 17.77 9.84 -22.21
N SER A 388 17.75 11.10 -21.78
CA SER A 388 18.67 11.65 -20.79
C SER A 388 17.88 12.35 -19.68
N ILE A 389 18.14 11.96 -18.43
CA ILE A 389 17.62 12.61 -17.23
C ILE A 389 18.74 13.48 -16.66
N GLN A 390 18.47 14.78 -16.54
CA GLN A 390 19.47 15.75 -16.09
C GLN A 390 18.84 16.75 -15.12
N LEU A 391 19.60 17.11 -14.08
CA LEU A 391 19.25 18.20 -13.19
C LEU A 391 19.33 19.53 -13.97
N THR A 392 18.30 20.37 -13.86
CA THR A 392 18.34 21.66 -14.56
C THR A 392 19.36 22.60 -13.90
N PRO A 393 20.12 23.38 -14.70
CA PRO A 393 21.10 24.31 -14.15
C PRO A 393 20.48 25.23 -13.10
N GLY A 394 21.18 25.40 -11.96
CA GLY A 394 20.70 26.22 -10.84
C GLY A 394 19.86 25.47 -9.80
N GLY A 395 19.72 24.14 -9.92
CA GLY A 395 19.01 23.31 -8.94
C GLY A 395 17.49 23.33 -9.13
N GLY A 396 17.03 23.56 -10.36
CA GLY A 396 15.63 23.29 -10.69
C GLY A 396 15.34 21.79 -10.78
N PRO A 397 14.08 21.41 -11.02
CA PRO A 397 13.68 20.02 -11.11
C PRO A 397 14.47 19.24 -12.18
N LEU A 398 14.49 17.92 -12.02
CA LEU A 398 14.97 17.01 -13.05
C LEU A 398 14.20 17.21 -14.35
N SER A 399 14.93 17.19 -15.46
CA SER A 399 14.36 17.31 -16.79
C SER A 399 14.62 16.05 -17.60
N LEU A 400 13.59 15.62 -18.33
CA LEU A 400 13.68 14.51 -19.28
C LEU A 400 13.88 15.08 -20.70
N ARG A 401 14.85 14.52 -21.42
CA ARG A 401 15.15 14.82 -22.83
C ARG A 401 15.22 13.54 -23.63
N GLY A 402 14.89 13.60 -24.92
CA GLY A 402 14.86 12.44 -25.81
C GLY A 402 13.44 12.05 -26.21
N ALA A 403 13.30 10.91 -26.89
CA ALA A 403 12.04 10.39 -27.38
C ALA A 403 12.04 8.86 -27.39
N LEU A 404 10.87 8.26 -27.23
CA LEU A 404 10.71 6.81 -27.23
C LEU A 404 10.95 6.28 -28.65
N SER A 405 12.02 5.50 -28.85
CA SER A 405 12.35 4.95 -30.16
C SER A 405 11.37 3.85 -30.58
N LEU A 406 11.35 3.50 -31.87
CA LEU A 406 10.58 2.35 -32.35
C LEU A 406 11.10 1.02 -31.78
N GLU A 407 12.41 0.93 -31.50
CA GLU A 407 13.02 -0.22 -30.86
C GLU A 407 12.55 -0.38 -29.40
N ASP A 408 12.49 0.72 -28.65
CA ASP A 408 11.93 0.71 -27.28
C ASP A 408 10.47 0.27 -27.29
N GLN A 409 9.66 0.76 -28.23
CA GLN A 409 8.25 0.35 -28.39
C GLN A 409 8.12 -1.14 -28.74
N ALA A 410 8.98 -1.65 -29.62
CA ALA A 410 9.00 -3.07 -29.98
C ALA A 410 9.35 -3.94 -28.76
N GLN A 411 10.33 -3.52 -27.95
CA GLN A 411 10.69 -4.19 -26.71
C GLN A 411 9.53 -4.20 -25.71
N MET A 412 8.85 -3.06 -25.53
CA MET A 412 7.65 -2.96 -24.68
C MET A 412 6.56 -3.95 -25.12
N ALA A 413 6.31 -4.09 -26.42
CA ALA A 413 5.29 -5.02 -26.95
C ALA A 413 5.62 -6.50 -26.67
N VAL A 414 6.92 -6.84 -26.68
CA VAL A 414 7.43 -8.19 -26.39
C VAL A 414 7.37 -8.51 -24.90
N GLU A 415 7.70 -7.55 -24.04
CA GLU A 415 7.82 -7.78 -22.59
C GLU A 415 6.51 -7.56 -21.82
N PHE A 416 5.64 -6.66 -22.28
CA PHE A 416 4.46 -6.21 -21.56
C PHE A 416 3.15 -6.49 -22.29
N LYS A 417 2.07 -6.53 -21.50
CA LYS A 417 0.67 -6.56 -21.92
C LYS A 417 -0.12 -5.50 -21.14
N CYS A 418 -1.35 -5.21 -21.54
CA CYS A 418 -2.15 -4.22 -20.83
C CYS A 418 -3.08 -4.83 -19.78
N ARG A 419 -3.16 -4.17 -18.62
CA ARG A 419 -4.31 -4.22 -17.71
C ARG A 419 -5.07 -2.91 -17.86
N CYS A 420 -6.20 -2.95 -18.56
CA CYS A 420 -6.97 -1.75 -18.87
C CYS A 420 -7.57 -1.13 -17.62
N TYR A 421 -7.73 0.18 -17.63
CA TYR A 421 -8.50 0.87 -16.61
C TYR A 421 -9.98 0.46 -16.71
N PRO A 422 -10.75 0.54 -15.60
CA PRO A 422 -12.20 0.35 -15.64
C PRO A 422 -12.85 1.17 -16.76
N GLY A 423 -13.75 0.54 -17.52
CA GLY A 423 -14.40 1.16 -18.68
C GLY A 423 -13.68 0.98 -20.02
N TRP A 424 -12.50 0.31 -20.05
CA TRP A 424 -11.74 0.05 -21.28
C TRP A 424 -11.55 -1.45 -21.53
N GLN A 425 -11.58 -1.83 -22.81
CA GLN A 425 -11.58 -3.22 -23.25
C GLN A 425 -10.16 -3.74 -23.54
N ALA A 426 -9.83 -4.90 -22.98
CA ALA A 426 -8.66 -5.69 -23.38
C ALA A 426 -8.71 -6.06 -24.88
N PRO A 427 -7.57 -6.31 -25.57
CA PRO A 427 -6.22 -6.44 -25.02
C PRO A 427 -5.38 -5.15 -25.01
N TRP A 428 -5.75 -4.11 -25.77
CA TRP A 428 -4.95 -2.88 -25.95
C TRP A 428 -5.59 -1.62 -25.38
N CYS A 429 -6.76 -1.75 -24.73
CA CYS A 429 -7.48 -0.63 -24.13
C CYS A 429 -7.88 0.47 -25.14
N GLU A 430 -8.03 0.10 -26.42
CA GLU A 430 -8.33 1.04 -27.51
C GLU A 430 -9.81 1.43 -27.56
N ARG A 431 -10.70 0.54 -27.12
CA ARG A 431 -12.15 0.75 -27.14
C ARG A 431 -12.71 0.69 -25.73
N LYS A 432 -13.80 1.41 -25.48
CA LYS A 432 -14.55 1.28 -24.23
C LYS A 432 -15.11 -0.14 -24.10
N SER A 433 -15.19 -0.65 -22.88
CA SER A 433 -15.88 -1.91 -22.63
C SER A 433 -17.35 -1.79 -23.01
N MET A 434 -17.92 -2.87 -23.54
CA MET A 434 -19.37 -3.05 -23.42
C MET A 434 -19.64 -3.21 -21.92
N TRP A 435 -20.68 -2.56 -21.40
CA TRP A 435 -20.98 -2.30 -19.98
C TRP A 435 -20.36 -1.02 -19.44
#